data_AF-K1T2G3-F1
#
_entry.id   AF-K1T2G3-F1
#
_cell.length_a   1.000
_cell.length_b   1.000
_cell.length_c   1.000
_cell.angle_alpha   90.00
_cell.angle_beta   90.00
_cell.angle_gamma   90.00
#
_symmetry.space_group_name_H-M   'P 1'
#
loop_
_entity.id
_entity.type
_entity.pdbx_description
1 polymer ?
#
loop_
_entity_poly.entity_id
_entity_poly.type
_entity_poly.pdbx_seq_one_letter_code
_entity_poly.pdbx_strand_id
1 'polypeptide(L)' 'MSDDKFSRFREQYKTFTYEDYHITKDDKYITVSFDFKIDGLCEFHPKTEIELTGLDILNDFSSPTARNIVFS' A
#
# COMPACT_ATOMS: atom_id res chain seq x y z
N MET A 1 -15.76 25.39 -7.93
CA MET A 1 -14.51 25.32 -8.72
C MET A 1 -13.61 24.16 -8.28
N SER A 2 -14.18 23.02 -7.85
CA SER A 2 -13.43 21.83 -7.42
C SER A 2 -13.35 20.79 -8.52
N ASP A 3 -14.46 20.54 -9.21
CA ASP A 3 -14.60 19.34 -10.04
C ASP A 3 -13.78 19.41 -11.33
N ASP A 4 -13.67 20.61 -11.91
CA ASP A 4 -12.90 20.83 -13.15
C ASP A 4 -11.40 20.56 -12.97
N LYS A 5 -10.83 20.93 -11.82
CA LYS A 5 -9.42 20.65 -11.50
C LYS A 5 -9.17 19.14 -11.36
N PHE A 6 -10.04 18.42 -10.65
CA PHE A 6 -9.89 16.98 -10.45
C PHE A 6 -10.12 16.20 -11.74
N SER A 7 -11.10 16.58 -12.56
CA SER A 7 -11.33 15.97 -13.87
C SER A 7 -10.12 16.12 -14.77
N ARG A 8 -9.52 17.33 -14.85
CA ARG A 8 -8.29 17.57 -15.61
C ARG A 8 -7.12 16.73 -15.12
N PHE A 9 -6.92 16.62 -13.79
CA PHE A 9 -5.84 15.79 -13.24
C PHE A 9 -6.05 14.31 -13.51
N ARG A 10 -7.29 13.80 -13.48
CA ARG A 10 -7.59 12.40 -13.84
C ARG A 10 -7.34 12.11 -15.32
N GLU A 11 -7.58 13.08 -16.21
CA GLU A 11 -7.28 12.94 -17.63
C GLU A 11 -5.77 13.02 -17.92
N GLN A 12 -5.05 13.91 -17.24
CA GLN A 12 -3.62 14.14 -17.43
C GLN A 12 -2.77 13.03 -16.79
N TYR A 13 -3.14 12.56 -15.60
CA TYR A 13 -2.41 11.59 -14.81
C TYR A 13 -3.23 10.30 -14.65
N LYS A 14 -3.25 9.48 -15.69
CA LYS A 14 -4.05 8.24 -15.75
C LYS A 14 -3.40 7.06 -15.04
N THR A 15 -2.11 7.14 -14.79
CA THR A 15 -1.30 6.06 -14.22
C THR A 15 -0.50 6.59 -13.04
N PHE A 16 -0.21 5.68 -12.12
CA PHE A 16 0.80 5.86 -11.09
C PHE A 16 1.81 4.73 -11.23
N THR A 17 3.03 5.00 -10.79
CA THR A 17 4.11 4.03 -10.73
C THR A 17 4.09 3.37 -9.36
N TYR A 18 4.24 2.05 -9.35
CA TYR A 18 4.57 1.29 -8.16
C TYR A 18 6.09 1.29 -7.98
N GLU A 19 6.55 1.71 -6.81
CA GLU A 19 7.98 1.77 -6.49
C GLU A 19 8.39 0.59 -5.60
N ASP A 20 7.71 0.39 -4.47
CA ASP A 20 8.04 -0.65 -3.51
C ASP A 20 6.87 -0.99 -2.57
N TYR A 21 7.02 -2.06 -1.77
CA TYR A 21 6.15 -2.37 -0.65
C TYR A 21 6.98 -2.64 0.60
N HIS A 22 6.41 -2.33 1.76
CA HIS A 22 7.02 -2.59 3.06
C HIS A 22 6.07 -3.36 3.94
N ILE A 23 6.62 -4.30 4.71
CA ILE A 23 5.89 -5.03 5.74
C ILE A 23 6.62 -4.81 7.05
N THR A 24 5.92 -4.20 8.00
CA THR A 24 6.40 -4.02 9.37
C THR A 24 5.47 -4.75 10.34
N LYS A 25 6.00 -5.14 11.49
CA LYS A 25 5.23 -5.74 12.57
C LYS A 25 5.57 -5.02 13.86
N ASP A 26 4.54 -4.65 14.61
CA ASP A 26 4.64 -4.29 16.02
C ASP A 26 3.87 -5.31 16.88
N ASP A 27 3.71 -5.00 18.18
CA ASP A 27 3.06 -5.90 19.13
C ASP A 27 1.57 -6.14 18.83
N LYS A 28 0.93 -5.22 18.11
CA LYS A 28 -0.52 -5.22 17.86
C LYS A 28 -0.90 -5.43 16.40
N TYR A 29 -0.07 -4.98 15.46
CA TYR A 29 -0.38 -4.98 14.04
C TYR A 29 0.76 -5.52 13.17
N ILE A 30 0.39 -6.18 12.08
CA ILE A 30 1.20 -6.23 10.87
C ILE A 30 0.72 -5.10 9.96
N THR A 31 1.62 -4.22 9.55
CA THR A 31 1.33 -3.14 8.61
C THR A 31 1.96 -3.45 7.27
N VAL A 32 1.14 -3.46 6.23
CA VAL A 32 1.58 -3.51 4.84
C VAL A 32 1.39 -2.12 4.24
N SER A 33 2.45 -1.54 3.70
CA SER A 33 2.39 -0.26 3.01
C SER A 33 2.94 -0.37 1.60
N PHE A 34 2.34 0.34 0.66
CA PHE A 34 2.82 0.43 -0.72
C PHE A 34 3.31 1.83 -1.01
N ASP A 35 4.33 1.95 -1.85
CA ASP A 35 4.84 3.22 -2.32
C ASP A 35 4.38 3.43 -3.77
N PHE A 36 3.52 4.43 -3.96
CA PHE A 36 3.06 4.83 -5.28
C PHE A 36 3.40 6.28 -5.57
N LYS A 37 3.62 6.56 -6.84
CA LYS A 37 3.97 7.90 -7.31
C LYS A 37 3.22 8.26 -8.58
N ILE A 38 2.79 9.51 -8.66
CA ILE A 38 2.41 10.15 -9.92
C ILE A 38 3.52 11.14 -10.26
N ASP A 39 4.28 10.85 -11.31
CA ASP A 39 5.44 11.66 -11.70
C ASP A 39 5.08 13.13 -11.90
N GLY A 40 5.81 14.00 -11.19
CA GLY A 40 5.60 15.44 -11.23
C GLY A 40 4.35 15.95 -10.51
N LEU A 41 3.63 15.09 -9.78
CA LEU A 41 2.43 15.47 -9.02
C LEU A 41 2.56 15.18 -7.52
N CYS A 42 2.69 13.92 -7.13
CA CYS A 42 2.75 13.52 -5.72
C CYS A 42 3.18 12.06 -5.53
N GLU A 43 3.45 11.73 -4.27
CA GLU A 43 3.63 10.37 -3.76
C GLU A 43 2.52 10.06 -2.77
N PHE A 44 2.14 8.79 -2.66
CA PHE A 44 1.14 8.34 -1.70
C PHE A 44 1.44 6.93 -1.21
N HIS A 45 1.19 6.70 0.08
CA HIS A 45 1.61 5.51 0.80
C HIS A 45 0.42 4.83 1.50
N PRO A 46 -0.49 4.16 0.78
CA PRO A 46 -1.62 3.49 1.38
C PRO A 46 -1.13 2.39 2.32
N LYS A 47 -1.81 2.26 3.47
CA LYS A 47 -1.46 1.31 4.53
C LYS A 47 -2.65 0.42 4.85
N THR A 48 -2.38 -0.86 4.99
CA THR A 48 -3.30 -1.86 5.51
C THR A 48 -2.72 -2.39 6.81
N GLU A 49 -3.48 -2.29 7.89
CA GLU A 49 -3.11 -2.77 9.21
C GLU A 49 -3.94 -4.01 9.56
N ILE A 50 -3.26 -5.08 9.94
CA ILE A 50 -3.87 -6.35 10.32
C ILE A 50 -3.63 -6.55 11.81
N GLU A 51 -4.71 -6.50 12.60
CA GLU A 51 -4.62 -6.67 14.05
C GLU A 51 -4.30 -8.11 14.42
N LEU A 52 -3.28 -8.31 15.26
CA LEU A 52 -2.80 -9.64 15.67
C LEU A 52 -3.60 -10.23 16.82
N THR A 53 -4.38 -9.42 17.53
CA THR A 53 -5.17 -9.87 18.68
C THR A 53 -6.17 -10.94 18.25
N GLY A 54 -6.03 -12.16 18.78
CA GLY A 54 -6.94 -13.26 18.52
C GLY A 54 -6.75 -13.96 17.16
N LEU A 55 -5.66 -13.65 16.44
CA LEU A 55 -5.27 -14.39 15.24
C LEU A 55 -4.30 -15.52 15.60
N ASP A 56 -4.61 -16.73 15.13
CA ASP A 56 -3.64 -17.82 15.05
C ASP A 56 -2.88 -17.71 13.73
N ILE A 57 -1.65 -17.19 13.79
CA ILE A 57 -0.87 -16.88 12.59
C ILE A 57 -0.25 -18.18 12.05
N LEU A 58 -0.91 -18.78 11.06
CA LEU A 58 -0.44 -20.00 10.39
C LEU A 58 0.77 -19.75 9.47
N ASN A 59 0.85 -18.55 8.89
CA ASN A 59 1.96 -18.12 8.04
C ASN A 59 2.54 -16.82 8.59
N ASP A 60 3.75 -16.90 9.16
CA ASP A 60 4.42 -15.72 9.66
C ASP A 60 4.68 -14.71 8.53
N PHE A 61 4.55 -13.42 8.83
CA PHE A 61 4.74 -12.32 7.89
C PHE A 61 6.15 -12.29 7.27
N SER A 62 7.16 -12.86 7.94
CA SER A 62 8.52 -12.96 7.40
C SER A 62 8.69 -14.12 6.42
N SER A 63 7.68 -14.99 6.27
CA SER A 63 7.77 -16.14 5.37
C SER A 63 7.76 -15.72 3.89
N PRO A 64 8.44 -16.47 2.99
CA PRO A 64 8.36 -16.23 1.56
C PRO A 64 6.93 -16.27 1.02
N THR A 65 6.08 -17.15 1.57
CA THR A 65 4.68 -17.28 1.18
C THR A 65 3.89 -16.01 1.50
N ALA A 66 4.05 -15.44 2.70
CA ALA A 66 3.37 -14.20 3.08
C ALA A 66 3.81 -13.03 2.20
N ARG A 67 5.10 -12.92 1.89
CA ARG A 67 5.63 -11.88 0.98
C ARG A 67 5.09 -12.02 -0.44
N ASN A 68 4.96 -13.26 -0.94
CA ASN A 68 4.37 -13.50 -2.25
C ASN A 68 2.91 -13.08 -2.29
N ILE A 69 2.10 -13.35 -1.25
CA ILE A 69 0.68 -12.96 -1.21
C ILE A 69 0.48 -11.44 -1.33
N VAL A 70 1.40 -10.63 -0.80
CA VAL A 70 1.27 -9.17 -0.79
C VAL A 70 1.41 -8.55 -2.18
N PHE A 71 2.15 -9.17 -3.10
CA PHE A 71 2.45 -8.56 -4.41
C PHE A 71 2.56 -9.55 -5.59
N SER A 72 2.10 -10.80 -5.46
CA SER A 72 2.11 -11.80 -6.54
C SER A 72 1.21 -11.44 -7.71
#